data_AF-A0A238K8T4-F1
#
_entry.id   AF-A0A238K8T4-F1
#
_cell.length_a   1.000
_cell.length_b   1.000
_cell.length_c   1.000
_cell.angle_alpha   90.00
_cell.angle_beta   90.00
_cell.angle_gamma   90.00
#
_symmetry.space_group_name_H-M   'P 1'
#
loop_
_entity.id
_entity.type
_entity.pdbx_description
1 polymer ?
#
loop_
_entity_poly.entity_id
_entity_poly.type
_entity_poly.pdbx_seq_one_letter_code
_entity_poly.pdbx_strand_id
1 'polypeptide(L)'
;MAWTGLEQIDSPSGSLRAELEVDRAGNYRYRLLRRIAAAPEDEGALGDGAWLVEEVSGLYDWRGTCRNDAHRTLRLGDPARTGPD
;
A
#
# COMPACT_ATOMS: atom_id res chain seq x y z
N MET A 1 13.45 -8.84 12.50
CA MET A 1 12.66 -7.81 13.20
C MET A 1 11.19 -8.03 12.86
N ALA A 2 10.29 -8.04 13.85
CA ALA A 2 8.85 -8.19 13.62
C ALA A 2 8.21 -6.80 13.43
N TRP A 3 7.36 -6.67 12.42
CA TRP A 3 6.63 -5.45 12.10
C TRP A 3 5.18 -5.60 12.55
N THR A 4 4.64 -4.57 13.19
CA THR A 4 3.25 -4.51 13.64
C THR A 4 2.48 -3.57 12.72
N GLY A 5 1.41 -4.08 12.08
CA GLY A 5 0.51 -3.26 11.28
C GLY A 5 -0.27 -2.26 12.14
N LEU A 6 -0.38 -1.02 11.67
CA LEU A 6 -1.02 0.09 12.38
C LEU A 6 -2.27 0.61 11.69
N GLU A 7 -2.20 0.80 10.38
CA GLU A 7 -3.22 1.51 9.60
C GLU A 7 -3.17 1.04 8.15
N GLN A 8 -4.34 0.94 7.50
CA GLN A 8 -4.46 0.70 6.06
C GLN A 8 -5.14 1.91 5.42
N ILE A 9 -4.61 2.35 4.28
CA ILE A 9 -5.11 3.49 3.52
C ILE A 9 -5.29 3.03 2.08
N ASP A 10 -6.53 2.94 1.61
CA ASP A 10 -6.83 2.59 0.22
C ASP A 10 -6.85 3.84 -0.67
N SER A 11 -6.44 3.70 -1.93
CA SER A 11 -6.63 4.73 -2.94
C SER A 11 -8.11 4.86 -3.32
N PRO A 12 -8.58 6.05 -3.77
CA PRO A 12 -9.95 6.23 -4.24
C PRO A 12 -10.43 5.20 -5.29
N SER A 13 -9.56 4.78 -6.21
CA SER A 13 -9.88 3.74 -7.20
C SER A 13 -9.95 2.32 -6.65
N GLY A 14 -9.49 2.09 -5.42
CA GLY A 14 -9.32 0.75 -4.84
C GLY A 14 -8.21 -0.09 -5.48
N SER A 15 -7.39 0.48 -6.36
CA SER A 15 -6.32 -0.26 -7.05
C SER A 15 -4.98 -0.26 -6.30
N LEU A 16 -4.78 0.67 -5.36
CA LEU A 16 -3.59 0.75 -4.52
C LEU A 16 -3.97 0.81 -3.04
N ARG A 17 -3.06 0.35 -2.19
CA ARG A 17 -3.17 0.39 -0.73
C ARG A 17 -1.82 0.69 -0.11
N ALA A 18 -1.79 1.56 0.91
CA ALA A 18 -0.65 1.70 1.79
C ALA A 18 -0.95 1.03 3.14
N GLU A 19 -0.05 0.16 3.60
CA GLU A 19 -0.11 -0.44 4.93
C GLU A 19 1.01 0.13 5.80
N LEU A 20 0.66 0.89 6.83
CA LEU A 20 1.61 1.46 7.77
C LEU A 20 1.98 0.43 8.83
N GLU A 21 3.26 0.36 9.15
CA GLU A 21 3.83 -0.58 10.09
C GLU A 21 4.84 0.10 11.02
N VAL A 22 5.02 -0.46 12.21
CA VAL A 22 6.05 -0.04 13.17
C VAL A 22 6.83 -1.24 13.69
N ASP A 23 8.12 -1.08 13.90
CA ASP A 23 8.95 -2.08 14.56
C ASP A 23 8.97 -1.89 16.09
N ARG A 24 9.69 -2.77 16.80
CA ARG A 24 9.84 -2.67 18.26
C ARG A 24 10.68 -1.48 18.73
N ALA A 25 11.45 -0.87 17.85
CA ALA A 25 12.27 0.30 18.13
C ALA A 25 11.51 1.62 17.91
N GLY A 26 10.29 1.56 17.39
CA GLY A 26 9.48 2.74 17.11
C GLY A 26 9.75 3.37 15.75
N ASN A 27 10.43 2.66 14.84
CA ASN A 27 10.59 3.11 13.46
C ASN A 27 9.33 2.79 12.66
N TYR A 28 8.86 3.75 11.88
CA TYR A 28 7.67 3.62 11.04
C TYR A 28 8.08 3.39 9.58
N ARG A 29 7.23 2.67 8.85
CA ARG A 29 7.30 2.56 7.39
C ARG A 29 5.92 2.31 6.82
N TYR A 30 5.79 2.39 5.49
CA TYR A 30 4.62 1.87 4.80
C TYR A 30 5.03 0.85 3.72
N ARG A 31 4.17 -0.13 3.46
CA ARG A 31 4.20 -0.97 2.26
C ARG A 31 3.17 -0.44 1.28
N LEU A 32 3.55 -0.18 0.04
CA LEU A 32 2.62 0.08 -1.05
C LEU A 32 2.25 -1.25 -1.69
N LEU A 33 0.96 -1.52 -1.80
CA LEU A 33 0.42 -2.70 -2.45
C LEU A 33 -0.44 -2.28 -3.63
N ARG A 34 -0.40 -3.10 -4.67
CA ARG A 34 -1.24 -2.98 -5.85
C ARG A 34 -2.18 -4.17 -5.94
N ARG A 35 -3.43 -3.88 -6.30
CA ARG A 35 -4.41 -4.92 -6.63
C ARG A 35 -4.08 -5.47 -8.01
N ILE A 36 -3.90 -6.77 -8.09
CA ILE A 36 -3.81 -7.52 -9.34
C ILE A 36 -5.02 -8.42 -9.46
N ALA A 37 -5.57 -8.52 -10.68
CA ALA A 37 -6.57 -9.53 -10.97
C ALA A 37 -5.94 -10.92 -10.82
N ALA A 38 -6.73 -11.91 -10.43
CA ALA A 38 -6.30 -13.29 -10.55
C ALA A 38 -6.01 -13.59 -12.03
N ALA A 39 -4.91 -14.29 -12.32
CA ALA A 39 -4.75 -14.87 -13.65
C ALA A 39 -5.86 -15.91 -13.86
N PRO A 40 -6.32 -16.14 -15.11
CA PRO A 40 -7.38 -17.12 -15.39
C PRO A 40 -7.07 -18.52 -14.84
N GLU A 41 -5.79 -18.94 -14.85
CA GLU A 41 -5.34 -20.20 -14.25
C GLU A 41 -5.43 -20.26 -12.71
N ASP A 42 -5.53 -19.11 -12.04
CA ASP A 42 -5.49 -18.97 -10.58
C ASP A 42 -6.82 -18.47 -9.98
N GLU A 43 -7.88 -18.29 -10.79
CA GLU A 43 -9.19 -17.79 -10.33
C GLU A 43 -9.78 -18.62 -9.19
N GLY A 44 -9.53 -19.94 -9.19
CA GLY A 44 -9.97 -20.84 -8.11
C GLY A 44 -9.18 -20.69 -6.80
N ALA A 45 -7.98 -20.11 -6.83
CA ALA A 45 -7.08 -19.97 -5.68
C ALA A 45 -7.03 -18.54 -5.13
N LEU A 46 -7.16 -17.53 -5.99
CA LEU A 46 -7.02 -16.11 -5.64
C LEU A 46 -8.35 -15.34 -5.60
N GLY A 47 -9.47 -15.96 -6.01
CA GLY A 47 -10.79 -15.33 -6.00
C GLY A 47 -10.79 -14.01 -6.79
N ASP A 48 -11.28 -12.91 -6.18
CA ASP A 48 -11.37 -11.58 -6.80
C ASP A 48 -10.01 -10.87 -7.00
N GLY A 49 -8.89 -11.59 -6.90
CA GLY A 49 -7.54 -11.09 -7.08
C GLY A 49 -6.73 -10.93 -5.79
N ALA A 50 -5.48 -10.52 -5.94
CA ALA A 50 -4.49 -10.48 -4.86
C ALA A 50 -3.90 -9.08 -4.67
N TRP A 51 -3.38 -8.83 -3.47
CA TRP A 51 -2.56 -7.67 -3.18
C TRP A 51 -1.09 -8.05 -3.32
N LEU A 52 -0.38 -7.38 -4.22
CA LEU A 52 1.05 -7.56 -4.42
C LEU A 52 1.79 -6.37 -3.82
N VAL A 53 2.84 -6.62 -3.05
CA VAL A 53 3.71 -5.55 -2.54
C VAL A 53 4.52 -4.97 -3.69
N GLU A 54 4.26 -3.71 -4.02
CA GLU A 54 4.94 -2.96 -5.09
C GLU A 54 6.19 -2.26 -4.55
N GLU A 55 6.09 -1.65 -3.37
CA GLU A 55 7.17 -0.91 -2.74
C GLU A 55 7.15 -1.09 -1.22
N VAL A 56 8.33 -1.02 -0.60
CA VAL A 56 8.46 -0.81 0.84
C VAL A 56 9.25 0.49 1.03
N SER A 57 8.68 1.43 1.76
CA SER A 57 9.29 2.74 1.99
C SER A 57 10.61 2.63 2.79
N GLY A 58 11.34 3.75 2.85
CA GLY A 58 12.34 3.96 3.89
C GLY A 58 11.73 3.99 5.30
N LEU A 59 12.60 4.14 6.30
CA LEU A 59 12.20 4.29 7.70
C LEU A 59 11.94 5.76 8.04
N TYR A 60 10.95 5.98 8.89
CA TYR A 60 10.61 7.29 9.44
C TYR A 60 10.63 7.22 10.96
N ASP A 61 11.10 8.28 11.61
CA ASP A 61 11.09 8.40 13.07
C ASP A 61 9.69 8.72 13.63
N TRP A 62 8.78 9.22 12.79
CA TRP A 62 7.47 9.70 13.20
C TRP A 62 6.34 9.14 12.35
N ARG A 63 5.28 8.65 13.02
CA ARG A 63 4.05 8.16 12.37
C ARG A 63 3.47 9.18 11.39
N GLY A 64 3.42 10.46 11.77
CA GLY A 64 2.81 11.52 10.96
C GLY A 64 3.51 11.70 9.62
N THR A 65 4.85 11.73 9.60
CA THR A 65 5.63 11.86 8.37
C THR A 65 5.44 10.65 7.46
N CYS A 66 5.51 9.44 8.02
CA CYS A 66 5.25 8.20 7.29
C CYS A 66 3.85 8.19 6.66
N ARG A 67 2.82 8.61 7.42
CA ARG A 67 1.43 8.67 6.96
C ARG A 67 1.21 9.69 5.85
N ASN A 68 1.80 10.87 5.97
CA ASN A 68 1.68 11.92 4.97
C ASN A 68 2.33 11.51 3.64
N ASP A 69 3.50 10.86 3.71
CA ASP A 69 4.17 10.36 2.52
C ASP A 69 3.39 9.21 1.87
N ALA A 70 2.86 8.28 2.66
CA ALA A 70 1.96 7.23 2.15
C ALA A 70 0.74 7.82 1.40
N HIS A 71 0.07 8.83 1.96
CA HIS A 71 -1.03 9.53 1.26
C HIS A 71 -0.58 10.20 -0.03
N ARG A 72 0.61 10.82 -0.04
CA ARG A 72 1.18 11.43 -1.24
C ARG A 72 1.47 10.37 -2.31
N THR A 73 2.08 9.26 -1.94
CA THR A 73 2.41 8.15 -2.84
C THR A 73 1.14 7.56 -3.45
N LEU A 74 0.11 7.28 -2.64
CA LEU A 74 -1.19 6.83 -3.15
C LEU A 74 -1.81 7.83 -4.12
N ARG A 75 -1.79 9.13 -3.80
CA ARG A 75 -2.34 10.17 -4.69
C ARG A 75 -1.59 10.26 -6.02
N LEU A 76 -0.27 10.04 -6.03
CA LEU A 76 0.54 10.11 -7.24
C LEU A 76 0.44 8.85 -8.10
N GLY A 77 0.30 7.68 -7.46
CA GLY A 77 0.20 6.39 -8.14
C GLY A 77 -1.20 6.00 -8.59
N ASP A 78 -2.26 6.61 -8.04
CA ASP A 78 -3.64 6.20 -8.36
C ASP A 78 -4.03 6.53 -9.82
N PRO A 79 -4.32 5.52 -10.67
CA PRO A 79 -4.73 5.72 -12.06
C PRO A 79 -6.05 6.48 -12.23
N ALA A 80 -6.90 6.58 -11.20
CA ALA A 80 -8.09 7.43 -11.28
C ALA A 80 -7.76 8.93 -11.43
N ARG A 81 -6.50 9.34 -11.21
CA ARG A 81 -6.01 10.70 -11.46
C ARG A 81 -5.49 10.91 -12.90
N THR A 82 -5.25 9.85 -13.66
CA THR A 82 -4.69 9.91 -15.03
C THR A 82 -5.76 9.69 -16.11
N GLY A 83 -7.01 10.03 -15.84
CA GLY A 83 -8.04 10.13 -16.89
C GLY A 83 -7.61 11.17 -17.94
N PRO A 84 -7.91 10.95 -19.23
CA PRO A 84 -7.55 11.92 -20.26
C PRO A 84 -8.32 13.22 -20.00
N ASP A 85 -7.60 14.34 -19.91
CA ASP A 85 -8.15 15.69 -20.03
C ASP A 85 -8.90 15.86 -21.37
#